data_AF-A0A931YVP4-F1
#
_entry.id   AF-A0A931YVP4-F1
#
_cell.length_a   1.000
_cell.length_b   1.000
_cell.length_c   1.000
_cell.angle_alpha   90.00
_cell.angle_beta   90.00
_cell.angle_gamma   90.00
#
_symmetry.space_group_name_H-M   'P 1'
#
loop_
_entity.id
_entity.type
_entity.pdbx_description
1 polymer ?
#
loop_
_entity_poly.entity_id
_entity_poly.type
_entity_poly.pdbx_seq_one_letter_code
_entity_poly.pdbx_strand_id
1 'polypeptide(L)'
;MARDGPPGAYYVISMGADADRPVTWTEEARQRVEHAPPFVRPGILKLMERRARERGRTVITSEFLTEIRNESMLRVAKSIRGFGFEELSLDAFEVAKAKMKKLPRKLEVIEEIKAFLQARTEKNDMVLAKFQRYLEMIPERGLPWTEEALARLQRAPAFVRALAREAIEAEARRRGATVVTPDVVEHVGAAFRPPAAEDAERAGPRADAPLTGVTLLWTAEAEERLRRIPIPAVRRMVIQRVEAAARARGLPIVDRALYDETRG
;
A
#
# COMPACT_ATOMS: atom_id res chain seq x y z
N MET A 1 -35.95 49.91 14.87
CA MET A 1 -36.20 48.60 14.24
C MET A 1 -35.37 48.50 12.97
N ALA A 2 -34.25 47.77 13.00
CA ALA A 2 -33.59 47.17 11.83
C ALA A 2 -32.53 46.19 12.38
N ARG A 3 -32.46 45.00 11.79
CA ARG A 3 -31.75 43.82 12.31
C ARG A 3 -30.26 43.87 11.97
N ASP A 4 -29.41 43.69 12.97
CA ASP A 4 -28.00 43.32 12.84
C ASP A 4 -27.90 41.80 12.63
N GLY A 5 -27.17 41.38 11.60
CA GLY A 5 -26.69 40.02 11.41
C GLY A 5 -25.32 40.07 10.73
N PRO A 6 -24.27 39.42 11.26
CA PRO A 6 -22.95 39.51 10.68
C PRO A 6 -22.85 38.72 9.37
N PRO A 7 -22.09 39.21 8.37
CA PRO A 7 -21.90 38.51 7.10
C PRO A 7 -21.06 37.25 7.30
N GLY A 8 -21.47 36.18 6.60
CA GLY A 8 -20.94 34.84 6.74
C GLY A 8 -19.43 34.73 6.52
N ALA A 9 -18.75 34.10 7.48
CA ALA A 9 -17.41 33.59 7.31
C ALA A 9 -17.45 32.39 6.34
N TYR A 10 -17.16 32.65 5.07
CA TYR A 10 -16.79 31.58 4.15
C TYR A 10 -15.41 31.08 4.56
N TYR A 11 -15.36 29.88 5.14
CA TYR A 11 -14.10 29.14 5.30
C TYR A 11 -13.58 28.83 3.89
N VAL A 12 -12.60 29.61 3.44
CA VAL A 12 -11.78 29.25 2.30
C VAL A 12 -10.92 28.07 2.77
N ILE A 13 -11.36 26.85 2.45
CA ILE A 13 -10.49 25.67 2.55
C ILE A 13 -9.32 25.96 1.61
N SER A 14 -8.16 26.24 2.17
CA SER A 14 -6.88 26.42 1.46
C SER A 14 -6.46 25.10 0.81
N MET A 15 -7.17 24.67 -0.23
CA MET A 15 -6.68 23.72 -1.23
C MET A 15 -5.86 24.51 -2.25
N GLY A 16 -4.59 24.78 -1.95
CA GLY A 16 -3.75 25.50 -2.91
C GLY A 16 -2.31 25.80 -2.51
N ALA A 17 -1.91 25.64 -1.25
CA ALA A 17 -0.57 26.05 -0.82
C ALA A 17 0.55 24.99 -1.01
N ASP A 18 0.21 23.71 -1.20
CA ASP A 18 1.21 22.63 -1.28
C ASP A 18 1.51 22.13 -2.71
N ALA A 19 0.71 22.49 -3.71
CA ALA A 19 0.90 22.00 -5.08
C ALA A 19 2.13 22.59 -5.81
N ASP A 20 2.61 23.75 -5.34
CA ASP A 20 3.69 24.51 -5.99
C ASP A 20 5.03 24.41 -5.22
N ARG A 21 5.09 23.63 -4.14
CA ARG A 21 6.35 23.42 -3.42
C ARG A 21 7.31 22.56 -4.25
N PRO A 22 8.56 22.99 -4.46
CA PRO A 22 9.52 22.20 -5.21
C PRO A 22 9.80 20.88 -4.47
N VAL A 23 9.71 19.76 -5.19
CA VAL A 23 10.07 18.45 -4.65
C VAL A 23 11.59 18.38 -4.56
N THR A 24 12.12 18.23 -3.35
CA THR A 24 13.56 18.13 -3.11
C THR A 24 14.01 16.68 -3.08
N TRP A 25 15.31 16.45 -3.19
CA TRP A 25 15.91 15.12 -3.15
C TRP A 25 16.91 15.05 -2.00
N THR A 26 16.88 13.93 -1.28
CA THR A 26 17.99 13.57 -0.39
C THR A 26 19.25 13.29 -1.21
N GLU A 27 20.41 13.51 -0.60
CA GLU A 27 21.71 13.29 -1.24
C GLU A 27 21.87 11.81 -1.64
N GLU A 28 21.49 10.89 -0.75
CA GLU A 28 21.57 9.46 -0.99
C GLU A 28 20.65 9.02 -2.14
N ALA A 29 19.50 9.66 -2.31
CA ALA A 29 18.61 9.38 -3.44
C ALA A 29 19.21 9.86 -4.76
N ARG A 30 19.85 11.04 -4.79
CA ARG A 30 20.51 11.57 -6.00
C ARG A 30 21.64 10.66 -6.44
N GLN A 31 22.53 10.30 -5.52
CA GLN A 31 23.65 9.41 -5.79
C GLN A 31 23.15 8.07 -6.38
N ARG A 32 22.07 7.50 -5.84
CA ARG A 32 21.49 6.26 -6.41
C ARG A 32 21.05 6.39 -7.87
N VAL A 33 20.53 7.53 -8.28
CA VAL A 33 20.12 7.77 -9.68
C VAL A 33 21.34 7.97 -10.57
N GLU A 34 22.40 8.61 -10.07
CA GLU A 34 23.66 8.77 -10.80
C GLU A 34 24.33 7.43 -11.13
N HIS A 35 24.22 6.43 -10.26
CA HIS A 35 24.73 5.09 -10.52
C HIS A 35 23.88 4.29 -11.53
N ALA A 36 22.71 4.77 -11.93
CA ALA A 36 21.89 4.11 -12.94
C ALA A 36 22.44 4.32 -14.36
N PRO A 37 22.17 3.42 -15.32
CA PRO A 37 22.58 3.61 -16.72
C PRO A 37 22.05 4.94 -17.30
N PRO A 38 22.83 5.67 -18.13
CA PRO A 38 22.44 7.00 -18.63
C PRO A 38 21.05 7.06 -19.27
N PHE A 39 20.69 6.05 -20.07
CA PHE A 39 19.40 5.99 -20.77
C PHE A 39 18.17 5.88 -19.85
N VAL A 40 18.32 5.41 -18.60
CA VAL A 40 17.19 5.36 -17.63
C VAL A 40 17.07 6.59 -16.75
N ARG A 41 18.16 7.36 -16.55
CA ARG A 41 18.18 8.46 -15.57
C ARG A 41 17.08 9.51 -15.81
N PRO A 42 16.86 10.03 -17.04
CA PRO A 42 15.81 11.02 -17.28
C PRO A 42 14.41 10.47 -16.96
N GLY A 43 14.19 9.18 -17.24
CA GLY A 43 12.95 8.48 -16.92
C GLY A 43 12.72 8.36 -15.41
N ILE A 44 13.76 8.03 -14.66
CA ILE A 44 13.70 7.94 -13.19
C ILE A 44 13.38 9.32 -12.59
N LEU A 45 14.11 10.37 -12.97
CA LEU A 45 13.90 11.73 -12.44
C LEU A 45 12.45 12.19 -12.66
N LYS A 46 11.96 12.09 -13.90
CA LYS A 46 10.59 12.46 -14.27
C LYS A 46 9.54 11.64 -13.52
N LEU A 47 9.76 10.32 -13.41
CA LEU A 47 8.84 9.43 -12.72
C LEU A 47 8.76 9.76 -11.22
N MET A 48 9.90 9.91 -10.55
CA MET A 48 9.94 10.12 -9.11
C MET A 48 9.28 11.42 -8.70
N GLU A 49 9.55 12.51 -9.41
CA GLU A 49 8.87 13.78 -9.16
C GLU A 49 7.37 13.69 -9.38
N ARG A 50 6.93 13.03 -10.45
CA ARG A 50 5.50 12.85 -10.71
C ARG A 50 4.83 12.08 -9.58
N ARG A 51 5.43 10.97 -9.14
CA ARG A 51 4.91 10.15 -8.05
C ARG A 51 4.96 10.85 -6.69
N ALA A 52 6.00 11.65 -6.45
CA ALA A 52 6.09 12.45 -5.25
C ALA A 52 4.92 13.44 -5.16
N ARG A 53 4.65 14.17 -6.26
CA ARG A 53 3.49 15.09 -6.35
C ARG A 53 2.16 14.35 -6.19
N GLU A 54 1.96 13.24 -6.90
CA GLU A 54 0.74 12.40 -6.79
C GLU A 54 0.49 11.92 -5.34
N ARG A 55 1.54 11.77 -4.52
CA ARG A 55 1.48 11.29 -3.13
C ARG A 55 1.67 12.39 -2.09
N GLY A 56 1.69 13.66 -2.49
CA GLY A 56 1.93 14.79 -1.58
C GLY A 56 3.29 14.74 -0.87
N ARG A 57 4.29 14.07 -1.44
CA ARG A 57 5.66 14.01 -0.91
C ARG A 57 6.45 15.23 -1.39
N THR A 58 7.03 15.96 -0.45
CA THR A 58 7.89 17.13 -0.72
C THR A 58 9.38 16.76 -0.82
N VAL A 59 9.77 15.56 -0.36
CA VAL A 59 11.15 15.06 -0.37
C VAL A 59 11.19 13.66 -0.97
N ILE A 60 12.06 13.45 -1.97
CA ILE A 60 12.36 12.15 -2.57
C ILE A 60 13.54 11.51 -1.82
N THR A 61 13.24 10.39 -1.16
CA THR A 61 14.18 9.62 -0.35
C THR A 61 14.64 8.35 -1.07
N SER A 62 15.72 7.75 -0.56
CA SER A 62 16.22 6.43 -0.99
C SER A 62 15.18 5.30 -0.81
N GLU A 63 14.33 5.42 0.21
CA GLU A 63 13.18 4.52 0.43
C GLU A 63 12.11 4.72 -0.64
N PHE A 64 11.77 5.97 -0.96
CA PHE A 64 10.77 6.26 -1.99
C PHE A 64 11.19 5.76 -3.37
N LEU A 65 12.48 5.88 -3.71
CA LEU A 65 13.04 5.24 -4.92
C LEU A 65 12.78 3.73 -4.94
N THR A 66 12.91 3.07 -3.79
CA THR A 66 12.72 1.63 -3.66
C THR A 66 11.25 1.25 -3.87
N GLU A 67 10.33 1.98 -3.25
CA GLU A 67 8.88 1.80 -3.41
C GLU A 67 8.46 1.94 -4.90
N ILE A 68 8.80 3.05 -5.55
CA ILE A 68 8.44 3.30 -6.95
C ILE A 68 9.11 2.31 -7.91
N ARG A 69 10.34 1.88 -7.60
CA ARG A 69 11.01 0.81 -8.35
C ARG A 69 10.21 -0.48 -8.24
N ASN A 70 9.87 -0.94 -7.04
CA ASN A 70 9.13 -2.19 -6.84
C ASN A 70 7.80 -2.20 -7.61
N GLU A 71 7.07 -1.09 -7.60
CA GLU A 71 5.86 -0.94 -8.42
C GLU A 71 6.12 -1.05 -9.92
N SER A 72 7.18 -0.37 -10.39
CA SER A 72 7.56 -0.38 -11.80
C SER A 72 7.98 -1.78 -12.24
N MET A 73 8.69 -2.53 -11.38
CA MET A 73 9.07 -3.91 -11.63
C MET A 73 7.87 -4.85 -11.74
N LEU A 74 6.85 -4.71 -10.90
CA LEU A 74 5.62 -5.49 -11.04
C LEU A 74 4.85 -5.17 -12.33
N ARG A 75 4.84 -3.91 -12.76
CA ARG A 75 4.24 -3.53 -14.06
C ARG A 75 4.99 -4.19 -15.22
N VAL A 76 6.33 -4.20 -15.15
CA VAL A 76 7.18 -4.85 -16.16
C VAL A 76 6.96 -6.36 -16.14
N ALA A 77 7.03 -7.02 -14.97
CA ALA A 77 6.81 -8.46 -14.83
C ALA A 77 5.42 -8.89 -15.34
N LYS A 78 4.36 -8.13 -15.01
CA LYS A 78 3.02 -8.33 -15.57
C LYS A 78 3.01 -8.22 -17.09
N SER A 79 3.71 -7.22 -17.65
CA SER A 79 3.80 -7.05 -19.10
C SER A 79 4.55 -8.20 -19.77
N ILE A 80 5.64 -8.70 -19.17
CA ILE A 80 6.42 -9.84 -19.68
C ILE A 80 5.54 -11.09 -19.74
N ARG A 81 4.83 -11.43 -18.65
CA ARG A 81 3.86 -12.54 -18.66
C ARG A 81 2.75 -12.32 -19.68
N GLY A 82 2.26 -11.09 -19.84
CA GLY A 82 1.27 -10.73 -20.86
C GLY A 82 1.77 -10.89 -22.30
N PHE A 83 3.08 -10.92 -22.52
CA PHE A 83 3.70 -11.24 -23.81
C PHE A 83 4.00 -12.74 -23.99
N GLY A 84 3.65 -13.58 -23.01
CA GLY A 84 3.85 -15.04 -23.06
C GLY A 84 5.22 -15.51 -22.58
N PHE A 85 5.96 -14.66 -21.86
CA PHE A 85 7.28 -15.00 -21.33
C PHE A 85 7.19 -15.33 -19.84
N GLU A 86 7.81 -16.45 -19.45
CA GLU A 86 7.91 -16.89 -18.05
C GLU A 86 9.24 -16.52 -17.39
N GLU A 87 10.20 -16.04 -18.18
CA GLU A 87 11.53 -15.63 -17.75
C GLU A 87 12.06 -14.43 -18.55
N LEU A 88 13.16 -13.83 -18.09
CA LEU A 88 13.88 -12.79 -18.82
C LEU A 88 14.74 -13.43 -19.93
N SER A 89 14.29 -13.27 -21.17
CA SER A 89 15.07 -13.64 -22.36
C SER A 89 15.35 -12.42 -23.25
N LEU A 90 16.49 -12.42 -23.95
CA LEU A 90 16.78 -11.43 -24.98
C LEU A 90 15.81 -11.53 -26.17
N ASP A 91 15.17 -12.68 -26.39
CA ASP A 91 14.19 -12.89 -27.44
C ASP A 91 12.94 -12.03 -27.25
N ALA A 92 12.65 -11.64 -26.00
CA ALA A 92 11.57 -10.71 -25.69
C ALA A 92 11.76 -9.33 -26.36
N PHE A 93 13.00 -8.92 -26.65
CA PHE A 93 13.27 -7.68 -27.38
C PHE A 93 12.82 -7.76 -28.84
N GLU A 94 12.86 -8.92 -29.49
CA GLU A 94 12.39 -9.07 -30.87
C GLU A 94 10.86 -8.94 -30.94
N VAL A 95 10.14 -9.56 -29.98
CA VAL A 95 8.68 -9.38 -29.84
C VAL A 95 8.33 -7.93 -29.52
N ALA A 96 9.09 -7.27 -28.64
CA ALA A 96 8.89 -5.86 -28.32
C ALA A 96 9.09 -4.95 -29.54
N LYS A 97 10.13 -5.19 -30.35
CA LYS A 97 10.38 -4.45 -31.60
C LYS A 97 9.24 -4.59 -32.60
N ALA A 98 8.77 -5.82 -32.82
CA ALA A 98 7.66 -6.07 -33.73
C ALA A 98 6.39 -5.29 -33.34
N LYS A 99 6.09 -5.19 -32.04
CA LYS A 99 4.94 -4.44 -31.52
C LYS A 99 5.15 -2.92 -31.53
N MET A 100 6.39 -2.45 -31.41
CA MET A 100 6.74 -1.02 -31.34
C MET A 100 7.19 -0.42 -32.69
N LYS A 101 7.00 -1.15 -33.80
CA LYS A 101 7.44 -0.77 -35.16
C LYS A 101 7.08 0.65 -35.62
N LYS A 102 6.03 1.25 -35.06
CA LYS A 102 5.56 2.61 -35.40
C LYS A 102 6.21 3.73 -34.58
N LEU A 103 7.13 3.41 -33.67
CA LEU A 103 7.71 4.37 -32.71
C LEU A 103 9.26 4.36 -32.81
N PRO A 104 9.85 5.13 -33.74
CA PRO A 104 11.29 5.10 -34.04
C PRO A 104 12.17 5.26 -32.80
N ARG A 105 11.86 6.25 -31.96
CA ARG A 105 12.61 6.50 -30.72
C ARG A 105 12.62 5.31 -29.75
N LYS A 106 11.55 4.52 -29.71
CA LYS A 106 11.50 3.33 -28.84
C LYS A 106 12.33 2.19 -29.40
N LEU A 107 12.44 2.06 -30.72
CA LEU A 107 13.28 1.06 -31.37
C LEU A 107 14.76 1.35 -31.09
N GLU A 108 15.19 2.61 -31.20
CA GLU A 108 16.55 3.04 -30.82
C GLU A 108 16.88 2.66 -29.37
N VAL A 109 15.98 2.96 -28.43
CA VAL A 109 16.17 2.63 -27.02
C VAL A 109 16.25 1.11 -26.79
N ILE A 110 15.46 0.32 -27.54
CA ILE A 110 15.54 -1.15 -27.45
C ILE A 110 16.93 -1.64 -27.89
N GLU A 111 17.45 -1.13 -29.00
CA GLU A 111 18.79 -1.50 -29.48
C GLU A 111 19.90 -1.04 -28.51
N GLU A 112 19.79 0.17 -27.93
CA GLU A 112 20.71 0.66 -26.91
C GLU A 112 20.73 -0.26 -25.67
N ILE A 113 19.55 -0.70 -25.20
CA ILE A 113 19.45 -1.65 -24.09
C ILE A 113 20.08 -2.99 -24.46
N LYS A 114 19.82 -3.50 -25.66
CA LYS A 114 20.37 -4.78 -26.12
C LYS A 114 21.90 -4.74 -26.17
N ALA A 115 22.46 -3.69 -26.77
CA ALA A 115 23.91 -3.46 -26.82
C ALA A 115 24.51 -3.31 -25.41
N PHE A 116 23.85 -2.55 -24.53
CA PHE A 116 24.28 -2.39 -23.14
C PHE A 116 24.32 -3.72 -22.38
N LEU A 117 23.30 -4.58 -22.55
CA LEU A 117 23.25 -5.89 -21.91
C LEU A 117 24.30 -6.86 -22.47
N GLN A 118 24.55 -6.83 -23.79
CA GLN A 118 25.57 -7.67 -24.44
C GLN A 118 26.99 -7.29 -24.06
N ALA A 119 27.26 -6.00 -23.80
CA ALA A 119 28.56 -5.52 -23.37
C ALA A 119 28.91 -5.92 -21.93
N ARG A 120 27.95 -6.41 -21.14
CA ARG A 120 28.21 -6.86 -19.77
C ARG A 120 28.86 -8.24 -19.79
N THR A 121 30.07 -8.31 -19.26
CA THR A 121 30.85 -9.55 -19.13
C THR A 121 30.35 -10.45 -17.99
N GLU A 122 29.69 -9.87 -16.98
CA GLU A 122 29.15 -10.60 -15.84
C GLU A 122 27.63 -10.56 -15.78
N LYS A 123 27.04 -11.75 -15.68
CA LYS A 123 25.62 -11.93 -15.39
C LYS A 123 25.39 -11.54 -13.93
N ASN A 124 24.55 -10.55 -13.70
CA ASN A 124 24.18 -10.18 -12.34
C ASN A 124 23.05 -11.09 -11.85
N ASP A 125 23.44 -12.27 -11.35
CA ASP A 125 22.50 -13.31 -10.91
C ASP A 125 21.55 -12.82 -9.82
N MET A 126 22.01 -11.92 -8.93
CA MET A 126 21.14 -11.31 -7.91
C MET A 126 20.02 -10.45 -8.53
N VAL A 127 20.31 -9.69 -9.58
CA VAL A 127 19.31 -8.88 -10.28
C VAL A 127 18.28 -9.79 -10.97
N LEU A 128 18.73 -10.89 -11.57
CA LEU A 128 17.85 -11.85 -12.23
C LEU A 128 16.98 -12.60 -11.22
N ALA A 129 17.55 -13.06 -10.10
CA ALA A 129 16.79 -13.70 -9.01
C ALA A 129 15.75 -12.73 -8.43
N LYS A 130 16.12 -11.46 -8.23
CA LYS A 130 15.18 -10.44 -7.78
C LYS A 130 14.08 -10.18 -8.81
N PHE A 131 14.41 -10.23 -10.10
CA PHE A 131 13.42 -10.11 -11.15
C PHE A 131 12.45 -11.29 -11.16
N GLN A 132 12.98 -12.50 -11.04
CA GLN A 132 12.20 -13.74 -11.00
C GLN A 132 11.15 -13.70 -9.89
N ARG A 133 11.51 -13.19 -8.70
CA ARG A 133 10.56 -12.95 -7.61
C ARG A 133 9.37 -12.09 -8.05
N TYR A 134 9.56 -11.05 -8.88
CA TYR A 134 8.43 -10.25 -9.38
C TYR A 134 7.55 -11.01 -10.36
N LEU A 135 8.10 -11.91 -11.18
CA LEU A 135 7.32 -12.76 -12.08
C LEU A 135 6.44 -13.74 -11.29
N GLU A 136 7.00 -14.33 -10.23
CA GLU A 136 6.29 -15.21 -9.29
C GLU A 136 5.17 -14.48 -8.54
N MET A 137 5.37 -13.19 -8.23
CA MET A 137 4.35 -12.34 -7.61
C MET A 137 3.17 -11.99 -8.54
N ILE A 138 3.24 -12.29 -9.84
CA ILE A 138 2.12 -12.03 -10.76
C ILE A 138 1.10 -13.16 -10.62
N PRO A 139 -0.12 -12.88 -10.13
CA PRO A 139 -1.13 -13.92 -9.99
C PRO A 139 -1.72 -14.30 -11.35
N GLU A 140 -2.21 -15.54 -11.49
CA GLU A 140 -2.94 -15.99 -12.69
C GLU A 140 -4.24 -15.20 -12.90
N ARG A 141 -4.91 -14.85 -11.79
CA ARG A 141 -6.14 -14.05 -11.78
C ARG A 141 -6.00 -12.91 -10.78
N GLY A 142 -6.52 -11.75 -11.17
CA GLY A 142 -6.49 -10.55 -10.32
C GLY A 142 -5.37 -9.57 -10.69
N LEU A 143 -5.11 -8.63 -9.79
CA LEU A 143 -4.02 -7.68 -9.94
C LEU A 143 -2.81 -8.13 -9.09
N PRO A 144 -1.57 -7.97 -9.56
CA PRO A 144 -0.40 -8.14 -8.70
C PRO A 144 -0.36 -7.07 -7.61
N TRP A 145 0.10 -7.45 -6.43
CA TRP A 145 0.25 -6.56 -5.29
C TRP A 145 1.72 -6.33 -4.97
N THR A 146 2.09 -5.09 -4.69
CA THR A 146 3.38 -4.78 -4.04
C THR A 146 3.45 -5.41 -2.65
N GLU A 147 4.66 -5.75 -2.20
CA GLU A 147 4.87 -6.30 -0.85
C GLU A 147 4.41 -5.30 0.22
N GLU A 148 4.66 -4.02 -0.02
CA GLU A 148 4.27 -2.92 0.85
C GLU A 148 2.73 -2.75 0.94
N ALA A 149 2.00 -3.08 -0.12
CA ALA A 149 0.53 -3.11 -0.11
C ALA A 149 -0.02 -4.34 0.62
N LEU A 150 0.59 -5.51 0.42
CA LEU A 150 0.23 -6.74 1.14
C LEU A 150 0.46 -6.57 2.65
N ALA A 151 1.59 -6.00 3.04
CA ALA A 151 1.89 -5.71 4.44
C ALA A 151 0.85 -4.79 5.08
N ARG A 152 0.33 -3.80 4.33
CA ARG A 152 -0.77 -2.94 4.80
C ARG A 152 -2.08 -3.71 4.95
N LEU A 153 -2.42 -4.57 3.99
CA LEU A 153 -3.60 -5.44 4.09
C LEU A 153 -3.51 -6.40 5.29
N GLN A 154 -2.32 -6.92 5.60
CA GLN A 154 -2.09 -7.81 6.73
C GLN A 154 -2.34 -7.16 8.10
N ARG A 155 -2.28 -5.83 8.20
CA ARG A 155 -2.64 -5.09 9.43
C ARG A 155 -4.14 -5.15 9.73
N ALA A 156 -4.98 -5.41 8.72
CA ALA A 156 -6.40 -5.56 8.93
C ALA A 156 -6.73 -6.90 9.62
N PRO A 157 -7.77 -6.97 10.47
CA PRO A 157 -8.20 -8.21 11.11
C PRO A 157 -8.46 -9.34 10.11
N ALA A 158 -8.08 -10.58 10.46
CA ALA A 158 -8.09 -11.71 9.53
C ALA A 158 -9.40 -11.91 8.77
N PHE A 159 -10.53 -11.77 9.48
CA PHE A 159 -11.88 -11.99 8.95
C PHE A 159 -12.33 -10.95 7.91
N VAL A 160 -11.75 -9.75 7.89
CA VAL A 160 -12.07 -8.72 6.86
C VAL A 160 -11.07 -8.69 5.71
N ARG A 161 -9.93 -9.40 5.80
CA ARG A 161 -8.86 -9.32 4.78
C ARG A 161 -9.33 -9.72 3.38
N ALA A 162 -10.18 -10.75 3.27
CA ALA A 162 -10.71 -11.19 1.98
C ALA A 162 -11.60 -10.10 1.33
N LEU A 163 -12.54 -9.54 2.10
CA LEU A 163 -13.40 -8.45 1.66
C LEU A 163 -12.60 -7.19 1.31
N ALA A 164 -11.65 -6.82 2.17
CA ALA A 164 -10.78 -5.67 1.94
C ALA A 164 -9.94 -5.85 0.66
N ARG A 165 -9.39 -7.06 0.42
CA ARG A 165 -8.65 -7.37 -0.80
C ARG A 165 -9.52 -7.15 -2.04
N GLU A 166 -10.74 -7.69 -2.05
CA GLU A 166 -11.66 -7.54 -3.18
C GLU A 166 -12.00 -6.07 -3.44
N ALA A 167 -12.33 -5.31 -2.39
CA ALA A 167 -12.64 -3.89 -2.50
C ALA A 167 -11.44 -3.08 -3.02
N ILE A 168 -10.22 -3.37 -2.54
CA ILE A 168 -8.98 -2.72 -3.00
C ILE A 168 -8.71 -3.04 -4.46
N GLU A 169 -8.86 -4.30 -4.90
CA GLU A 169 -8.67 -4.65 -6.30
C GLU A 169 -9.73 -4.03 -7.21
N ALA A 170 -10.99 -3.96 -6.75
CA ALA A 170 -12.06 -3.28 -7.49
C ALA A 170 -11.75 -1.79 -7.66
N GLU A 171 -11.31 -1.11 -6.61
CA GLU A 171 -10.90 0.29 -6.66
C GLU A 171 -9.68 0.50 -7.57
N ALA A 172 -8.68 -0.39 -7.50
CA ALA A 172 -7.54 -0.36 -8.39
C ALA A 172 -7.98 -0.43 -9.86
N ARG A 173 -8.87 -1.39 -10.20
CA ARG A 173 -9.42 -1.53 -11.55
C ARG A 173 -10.21 -0.29 -11.98
N ARG A 174 -11.03 0.27 -11.08
CA ARG A 174 -11.82 1.49 -11.33
C ARG A 174 -10.92 2.68 -11.69
N ARG A 175 -9.74 2.78 -11.08
CA ARG A 175 -8.73 3.81 -11.38
C ARG A 175 -7.84 3.48 -12.59
N GLY A 176 -8.04 2.35 -13.26
CA GLY A 176 -7.16 1.86 -14.32
C GLY A 176 -5.77 1.43 -13.84
N ALA A 177 -5.60 1.21 -12.53
CA ALA A 177 -4.35 0.73 -11.97
C ALA A 177 -4.12 -0.73 -12.35
N THR A 178 -2.89 -1.03 -12.79
CA THR A 178 -2.52 -2.38 -13.25
C THR A 178 -1.82 -3.21 -12.18
N VAL A 179 -1.46 -2.60 -11.05
CA VAL A 179 -0.79 -3.16 -9.88
C VAL A 179 -1.40 -2.51 -8.64
N VAL A 180 -1.61 -3.26 -7.57
CA VAL A 180 -2.05 -2.72 -6.27
C VAL A 180 -0.84 -2.21 -5.49
N THR A 181 -0.87 -0.93 -5.19
CA THR A 181 0.19 -0.18 -4.51
C THR A 181 -0.28 0.29 -3.13
N PRO A 182 0.63 0.71 -2.25
CA PRO A 182 0.28 1.29 -0.95
C PRO A 182 -0.80 2.36 -1.00
N ASP A 183 -0.71 3.26 -1.97
CA ASP A 183 -1.66 4.36 -2.12
C ASP A 183 -3.08 3.85 -2.39
N VAL A 184 -3.27 2.81 -3.21
CA VAL A 184 -4.60 2.25 -3.45
C VAL A 184 -5.18 1.66 -2.17
N VAL A 185 -4.36 0.96 -1.37
CA VAL A 185 -4.77 0.39 -0.09
C VAL A 185 -5.20 1.49 0.88
N GLU A 186 -4.46 2.60 0.96
CA GLU A 186 -4.75 3.72 1.85
C GLU A 186 -6.06 4.43 1.48
N HIS A 187 -6.32 4.63 0.18
CA HIS A 187 -7.56 5.24 -0.27
C HIS A 187 -8.81 4.41 0.12
N VAL A 188 -8.73 3.08 0.04
CA VAL A 188 -9.85 2.20 0.42
C VAL A 188 -9.92 2.04 1.93
N GLY A 189 -8.79 1.90 2.61
CA GLY A 189 -8.74 1.82 4.07
C GLY A 189 -9.36 3.02 4.76
N ALA A 190 -9.20 4.23 4.21
CA ALA A 190 -9.88 5.43 4.68
C ALA A 190 -11.42 5.34 4.55
N ALA A 191 -11.93 4.74 3.48
CA ALA A 191 -13.38 4.55 3.27
C ALA A 191 -14.00 3.49 4.19
N PHE A 192 -13.23 2.46 4.57
CA PHE A 192 -13.65 1.43 5.54
C PHE A 192 -13.36 1.81 7.00
N ARG A 193 -12.77 2.98 7.24
CA ARG A 193 -12.48 3.46 8.59
C ARG A 193 -13.76 4.03 9.21
N PRO A 194 -14.32 3.44 10.28
CA PRO A 194 -15.44 4.06 10.98
C PRO A 194 -14.98 5.39 11.61
N PRO A 195 -15.83 6.43 11.68
CA PRO A 195 -15.48 7.73 12.27
C PRO A 195 -14.86 7.61 13.67
N ALA A 196 -15.38 6.66 14.46
CA ALA A 196 -14.89 6.34 15.80
C ALA A 196 -13.42 5.86 15.86
N ALA A 197 -12.80 5.45 14.75
CA ALA A 197 -11.39 5.08 14.70
C ALA A 197 -10.46 6.31 14.61
N GLU A 198 -10.89 7.40 13.98
CA GLU A 198 -10.14 8.67 13.96
C GLU A 198 -10.23 9.38 15.30
N ASP A 199 -11.41 9.35 15.92
CA ASP A 199 -11.62 9.87 17.28
C ASP A 199 -10.82 9.07 18.32
N ALA A 200 -10.73 7.74 18.15
CA ALA A 200 -9.95 6.85 19.00
C ALA A 200 -8.43 7.10 18.93
N GLU A 201 -7.91 7.45 17.76
CA GLU A 201 -6.49 7.75 17.56
C GLU A 201 -6.11 9.13 18.14
N ARG A 202 -7.04 10.09 18.10
CA ARG A 202 -6.93 11.38 18.82
C ARG A 202 -7.10 11.26 20.34
N ALA A 203 -7.87 10.28 20.82
CA ALA A 203 -8.21 10.14 22.24
C ALA A 203 -7.09 9.52 23.12
N GLY A 204 -6.01 9.00 22.54
CA GLY A 204 -4.90 8.42 23.31
C GLY A 204 -5.22 7.05 23.94
N PRO A 205 -4.28 6.46 24.73
CA PRO A 205 -4.26 5.01 24.97
C PRO A 205 -5.23 4.48 26.04
N ARG A 206 -6.13 5.28 26.61
CA ARG A 206 -7.01 4.84 27.69
C ARG A 206 -8.43 5.35 27.52
N ALA A 207 -9.36 4.41 27.38
CA ALA A 207 -10.76 4.70 27.65
C ALA A 207 -11.03 4.43 29.13
N ASP A 208 -11.04 5.49 29.95
CA ASP A 208 -11.49 5.44 31.35
C ASP A 208 -13.01 5.24 31.47
N ALA A 209 -13.72 5.18 30.34
CA ALA A 209 -15.14 4.88 30.28
C ALA A 209 -15.44 3.43 30.75
N PRO A 210 -16.56 3.22 31.48
CA PRO A 210 -17.05 1.88 31.82
C PRO A 210 -17.18 0.97 30.58
N LEU A 211 -16.78 -0.30 30.72
CA LEU A 211 -16.93 -1.29 29.66
C LEU A 211 -18.43 -1.57 29.44
N THR A 212 -18.95 -1.22 28.26
CA THR A 212 -20.36 -1.48 27.89
C THR A 212 -20.50 -2.79 27.13
N GLY A 213 -21.52 -3.59 27.45
CA GLY A 213 -21.87 -4.80 26.69
C GLY A 213 -21.21 -6.10 27.16
N VAL A 214 -20.53 -6.08 28.31
CA VAL A 214 -20.01 -7.26 29.00
C VAL A 214 -21.15 -7.97 29.72
N THR A 215 -21.29 -9.28 29.52
CA THR A 215 -22.34 -10.12 30.12
C THR A 215 -21.82 -11.27 30.96
N LEU A 216 -20.52 -11.57 30.89
CA LEU A 216 -19.83 -12.54 31.75
C LEU A 216 -18.90 -11.83 32.74
N LEU A 217 -18.38 -12.59 33.71
CA LEU A 217 -17.30 -12.09 34.57
C LEU A 217 -15.98 -12.14 33.81
N TRP A 218 -15.18 -11.07 33.91
CA TRP A 218 -13.86 -10.98 33.30
C TRP A 218 -12.81 -10.78 34.38
N THR A 219 -11.64 -11.40 34.21
CA THR A 219 -10.51 -11.11 35.10
C THR A 219 -9.97 -9.70 34.83
N ALA A 220 -9.35 -9.08 35.84
CA ALA A 220 -8.76 -7.73 35.72
C ALA A 220 -7.77 -7.63 34.54
N GLU A 221 -7.03 -8.71 34.27
CA GLU A 221 -6.07 -8.79 33.16
C GLU A 221 -6.75 -8.82 31.79
N ALA A 222 -7.87 -9.54 31.66
CA ALA A 222 -8.64 -9.61 30.42
C ALA A 222 -9.38 -8.29 30.16
N GLU A 223 -9.90 -7.64 31.21
CA GLU A 223 -10.50 -6.31 31.10
C GLU A 223 -9.49 -5.23 30.69
N GLU A 224 -8.29 -5.23 31.27
CA GLU A 224 -7.23 -4.30 30.90
C GLU A 224 -6.89 -4.41 29.40
N ARG A 225 -6.92 -5.63 28.84
CA ARG A 225 -6.74 -5.84 27.40
C ARG A 225 -7.91 -5.30 26.58
N LEU A 226 -9.15 -5.45 27.04
CA LEU A 226 -10.32 -4.83 26.41
C LEU A 226 -10.20 -3.30 26.39
N ARG A 227 -9.75 -2.70 27.50
CA ARG A 227 -9.59 -1.23 27.62
C ARG A 227 -8.56 -0.66 26.65
N ARG A 228 -7.54 -1.44 26.29
CA ARG A 228 -6.55 -1.10 25.26
C ARG A 228 -7.09 -1.09 23.84
N ILE A 229 -8.31 -1.61 23.59
CA ILE A 229 -8.96 -1.51 22.28
C ILE A 229 -9.66 -0.15 22.25
N PRO A 230 -9.14 0.86 21.52
CA PRO A 230 -9.63 2.22 21.66
C PRO A 230 -10.98 2.41 20.97
N ILE A 231 -11.32 1.57 19.98
CA ILE A 231 -12.56 1.66 19.20
C ILE A 231 -13.70 0.92 19.92
N PRO A 232 -14.79 1.60 20.38
CA PRO A 232 -15.88 0.96 21.14
C PRO A 232 -16.61 -0.13 20.36
N ALA A 233 -16.79 0.03 19.04
CA ALA A 233 -17.43 -0.98 18.20
C ALA A 233 -16.59 -2.27 18.11
N VAL A 234 -15.28 -2.15 17.95
CA VAL A 234 -14.35 -3.29 17.95
C VAL A 234 -14.32 -3.95 19.33
N ARG A 235 -14.33 -3.15 20.40
CA ARG A 235 -14.38 -3.67 21.78
C ARG A 235 -15.65 -4.49 22.03
N ARG A 236 -16.82 -3.98 21.63
CA ARG A 236 -18.10 -4.72 21.72
C ARG A 236 -18.08 -6.02 20.92
N MET A 237 -17.53 -5.98 19.70
CA MET A 237 -17.41 -7.17 18.86
C MET A 237 -16.47 -8.22 19.49
N VAL A 238 -15.37 -7.80 20.10
CA VAL A 238 -14.46 -8.69 20.84
C VAL A 238 -15.16 -9.28 22.07
N ILE A 239 -15.87 -8.47 22.85
CA ILE A 239 -16.66 -8.94 24.00
C ILE A 239 -17.64 -10.04 23.55
N GLN A 240 -18.45 -9.79 22.53
CA GLN A 240 -19.41 -10.75 22.02
C GLN A 240 -18.76 -12.08 21.60
N ARG A 241 -17.62 -12.01 20.90
CA ARG A 241 -16.92 -13.20 20.41
C ARG A 241 -16.30 -14.01 21.54
N VAL A 242 -15.64 -13.34 22.48
CA VAL A 242 -14.98 -14.00 23.62
C VAL A 242 -16.02 -14.61 24.56
N GLU A 243 -17.12 -13.90 24.84
CA GLU A 243 -18.20 -14.43 25.67
C GLU A 243 -18.97 -15.55 24.99
N ALA A 244 -19.14 -15.51 23.66
CA ALA A 244 -19.70 -16.64 22.92
C ALA A 244 -18.80 -17.88 23.02
N ALA A 245 -17.47 -17.71 22.94
CA ALA A 245 -16.51 -18.80 23.12
C ALA A 245 -16.52 -19.35 24.56
N ALA A 246 -16.60 -18.47 25.57
CA ALA A 246 -16.74 -18.86 26.96
C ALA A 246 -18.01 -19.68 27.19
N ARG A 247 -19.16 -19.20 26.68
CA ARG A 247 -20.45 -19.90 26.75
C ARG A 247 -20.40 -21.26 26.07
N ALA A 248 -19.81 -21.34 24.88
CA ALA A 248 -19.66 -22.60 24.15
C ALA A 248 -18.83 -23.64 24.93
N ARG A 249 -17.91 -23.18 25.78
CA ARG A 249 -17.04 -24.01 26.62
C ARG A 249 -17.57 -24.18 28.06
N GLY A 250 -18.73 -23.62 28.39
CA GLY A 250 -19.29 -23.64 29.73
C GLY A 250 -18.46 -22.88 30.77
N LEU A 251 -17.60 -21.95 30.34
CA LEU A 251 -16.74 -21.18 31.22
C LEU A 251 -17.50 -19.97 31.78
N PRO A 252 -17.61 -19.82 33.12
CA PRO A 252 -18.35 -18.72 33.75
C PRO A 252 -17.56 -17.41 33.81
N ILE A 253 -16.23 -17.49 33.63
CA ILE A 253 -15.30 -16.37 33.73
C ILE A 253 -14.43 -16.36 32.47
N VAL A 254 -14.27 -15.18 31.88
CA VAL A 254 -13.31 -14.91 30.82
C VAL A 254 -11.98 -14.54 31.46
N ASP A 255 -11.01 -15.44 31.34
CA ASP A 255 -9.63 -15.20 31.74
C ASP A 255 -8.78 -14.69 30.56
N ARG A 256 -7.51 -14.39 30.87
CA ARG A 256 -6.56 -13.91 29.88
C ARG A 256 -6.29 -14.94 28.78
N ALA A 257 -6.22 -16.23 29.13
CA ALA A 257 -5.88 -17.28 28.17
C ALA A 257 -6.98 -17.40 27.10
N LEU A 258 -8.24 -17.41 27.53
CA LEU A 258 -9.40 -17.45 26.63
C LEU A 258 -9.49 -16.19 25.74
N TYR A 259 -9.17 -15.02 26.30
CA TYR A 259 -9.11 -13.78 25.55
C TYR A 259 -8.04 -13.81 24.45
N ASP A 260 -6.82 -14.26 24.78
CA ASP A 260 -5.70 -14.29 23.85
C ASP A 260 -5.93 -15.36 22.74
N GLU A 261 -6.51 -16.51 23.09
CA GLU A 261 -6.81 -17.61 22.14
C GLU A 261 -7.84 -17.22 21.07
N THR A 262 -8.88 -16.49 21.44
CA THR A 262 -9.98 -16.11 20.53
C THR A 262 -9.60 -15.01 19.53
N ARG A 263 -8.42 -14.41 19.71
CA ARG A 263 -7.85 -13.35 18.86
C ARG A 263 -6.77 -13.84 17.88
N GLY A 264 -6.29 -15.07 18.06
CA GLY A 264 -5.34 -15.75 17.15
C GLY A 264 -5.90 -16.00 15.76
#